data_AF-A0A0B5IXN7-F1
#
_entry.id   AF-A0A0B5IXN7-F1
#
_cell.length_a   1.000
_cell.length_b   1.000
_cell.length_c   1.000
_cell.angle_alpha   90.00
_cell.angle_beta   90.00
_cell.angle_gamma   90.00
#
_symmetry.space_group_name_H-M   'P 1'
#
loop_
_entity.id
_entity.type
_entity.pdbx_description
1 polymer ?
#
loop_
_entity_poly.entity_id
_entity_poly.type
_entity_poly.pdbx_seq_one_letter_code
_entity_poly.pdbx_strand_id
1 'polypeptide(L)'
;MGSCAAPSAKGDDKFITTDYLQQCRIAWSSNYQGLVRHYKPIFDAARDDLTYSGTASTIATKHAELDLIINILNKFPAFCRQLKQRYNDRTPLEINDEYDVQDLVHALLLLHFNDVRPEENSPSFAGSSSRQDFLLKKEKIVIEVKKTRRSLGANKIGEELLIDMARYRAHPDCETLVCFVYDPEGWVTNPKGVIDDLEGKDTEGKTRVVIAQF
;
A
#
# COMPACT_ATOMS: atom_id res chain seq x y z
N MET A 1 -4.65 -29.36 -89.47
CA MET A 1 -4.41 -30.79 -89.75
C MET A 1 -4.82 -31.55 -88.49
N GLY A 2 -6.07 -32.04 -88.41
CA GLY A 2 -6.43 -33.47 -88.56
C GLY A 2 -6.44 -34.15 -87.18
N SER A 3 -7.56 -34.15 -86.42
CA SER A 3 -8.76 -35.03 -86.46
C SER A 3 -8.64 -36.32 -85.64
N CYS A 4 -9.76 -36.64 -84.95
CA CYS A 4 -10.17 -37.92 -84.33
C CYS A 4 -9.54 -38.29 -82.96
N ALA A 5 -10.24 -38.91 -82.00
CA ALA A 5 -11.64 -39.24 -81.76
C ALA A 5 -11.77 -39.70 -80.29
N ALA A 6 -12.96 -39.56 -79.69
CA ALA A 6 -13.26 -40.09 -78.36
C ALA A 6 -13.55 -41.61 -78.41
N PRO A 7 -13.12 -42.40 -77.40
CA PRO A 7 -13.74 -43.69 -77.14
C PRO A 7 -14.87 -43.56 -76.11
N SER A 8 -15.98 -44.20 -76.45
CA SER A 8 -17.18 -44.41 -75.64
C SER A 8 -16.88 -45.31 -74.44
N ALA A 9 -17.22 -44.85 -73.24
CA ALA A 9 -17.27 -45.68 -72.04
C ALA A 9 -18.69 -46.22 -71.85
N LYS A 10 -18.85 -47.54 -71.96
CA LYS A 10 -19.98 -48.29 -71.41
C LYS A 10 -19.42 -49.22 -70.33
N GLY A 11 -20.17 -49.34 -69.24
CA GLY A 11 -20.09 -50.47 -68.33
C GLY A 11 -19.36 -50.14 -67.04
N ASP A 12 -20.16 -49.83 -66.02
CA ASP A 12 -19.77 -49.85 -64.62
C ASP A 12 -19.20 -51.21 -64.24
N ASP A 13 -18.07 -51.22 -63.52
CA ASP A 13 -17.99 -51.96 -62.26
C ASP A 13 -16.70 -51.63 -61.48
N LYS A 14 -16.86 -51.70 -60.16
CA LYS A 14 -16.00 -51.21 -59.09
C LYS A 14 -14.58 -51.80 -59.10
N PHE A 15 -13.70 -51.07 -58.39
CA PHE A 15 -12.41 -51.43 -57.77
C PHE A 15 -11.13 -50.91 -58.43
N ILE A 16 -10.70 -49.72 -58.01
CA ILE A 16 -9.29 -49.38 -57.70
C ILE A 16 -9.34 -48.48 -56.44
N THR A 17 -9.47 -49.07 -55.25
CA THR A 17 -8.40 -49.22 -54.25
C THR A 17 -7.69 -47.92 -53.83
N THR A 18 -8.23 -47.32 -52.76
CA THR A 18 -7.54 -47.01 -51.49
C THR A 18 -6.21 -46.25 -51.42
N ASP A 19 -5.64 -45.68 -52.48
CA ASP A 19 -4.27 -45.11 -52.37
C ASP A 19 -4.15 -43.60 -52.57
N TYR A 20 -5.25 -42.88 -52.85
CA TYR A 20 -5.21 -41.44 -53.14
C TYR A 20 -5.71 -40.52 -52.00
N LEU A 21 -6.08 -41.09 -50.86
CA LEU A 21 -6.59 -40.33 -49.70
C LEU A 21 -5.59 -40.23 -48.55
N GLN A 22 -4.31 -40.50 -48.77
CA GLN A 22 -3.31 -40.47 -47.70
C GLN A 22 -2.32 -39.30 -47.73
N GLN A 23 -2.47 -38.35 -48.66
CA GLN A 23 -1.61 -37.17 -48.70
C GLN A 23 -2.41 -35.93 -49.07
N CYS A 24 -3.05 -35.34 -48.06
CA CYS A 24 -3.25 -33.89 -47.91
C CYS A 24 -4.08 -33.61 -46.64
N ARG A 25 -3.45 -33.63 -45.46
CA ARG A 25 -4.00 -32.94 -44.28
C ARG A 25 -3.83 -31.43 -44.49
N ILE A 26 -4.65 -30.83 -45.35
CA ILE A 26 -4.75 -29.37 -45.48
C ILE A 26 -5.57 -28.89 -44.29
N ALA A 27 -4.90 -28.60 -43.18
CA ALA A 27 -5.50 -27.91 -42.06
C ALA A 27 -5.67 -26.44 -42.44
N TRP A 28 -6.88 -26.03 -42.81
CA TRP A 28 -7.25 -24.62 -42.90
C TRP A 28 -7.22 -24.04 -41.49
N SER A 29 -6.05 -23.58 -41.03
CA SER A 29 -5.98 -22.80 -39.80
C SER A 29 -6.61 -21.45 -40.12
N SER A 30 -7.78 -21.17 -39.54
CA SER A 30 -8.37 -19.84 -39.62
C SER A 30 -7.36 -18.79 -39.12
N ASN A 31 -7.43 -17.56 -39.63
CA ASN A 31 -6.60 -16.46 -39.14
C ASN A 31 -6.62 -16.35 -37.60
N TYR A 32 -7.75 -16.73 -36.99
CA TYR A 32 -7.91 -16.86 -35.55
C TYR A 32 -6.95 -17.89 -34.92
N GLN A 33 -6.83 -19.10 -35.48
CA GLN A 33 -5.89 -20.12 -34.95
C GLN A 33 -4.43 -19.69 -35.08
N GLY A 34 -4.07 -19.04 -36.20
CA GLY A 34 -2.73 -18.48 -36.39
C GLY A 34 -2.39 -17.42 -35.35
N LEU A 35 -3.34 -16.50 -35.12
CA LEU A 35 -3.20 -15.42 -34.13
C LEU A 35 -3.09 -15.96 -32.70
N VAL A 36 -3.98 -16.89 -32.33
CA VAL A 36 -3.98 -17.49 -31.00
C VAL A 36 -2.70 -18.29 -30.75
N ARG A 37 -2.19 -19.02 -31.73
CA ARG A 37 -0.99 -19.84 -31.55
C ARG A 37 0.29 -19.03 -31.38
N HIS A 38 0.41 -17.90 -32.07
CA HIS A 38 1.65 -17.10 -32.08
C HIS A 38 1.62 -15.93 -31.11
N TYR A 39 0.50 -15.22 -31.01
CA TYR A 39 0.45 -13.94 -30.28
C TYR A 39 -0.18 -14.08 -28.89
N LYS A 40 -1.11 -15.02 -28.69
CA LYS A 40 -1.71 -15.24 -27.35
C LYS A 40 -0.66 -15.58 -26.29
N PRO A 41 0.36 -16.43 -26.54
CA PRO A 41 1.39 -16.71 -25.54
C PRO A 41 2.21 -15.48 -25.16
N ILE A 42 2.54 -14.64 -26.15
CA ILE A 42 3.29 -13.39 -25.93
C ILE A 42 2.44 -12.39 -25.12
N PHE A 43 1.16 -12.29 -25.46
CA PHE A 43 0.24 -11.40 -24.75
C PHE A 43 -0.07 -11.89 -23.33
N ASP A 44 -0.23 -13.20 -23.15
CA ASP A 44 -0.39 -13.81 -21.83
C ASP A 44 0.87 -13.58 -20.97
N ALA A 45 2.06 -13.78 -21.53
CA ALA A 45 3.33 -13.48 -20.85
C ALA A 45 3.44 -12.00 -20.46
N ALA A 46 3.11 -11.08 -21.36
CA ALA A 46 3.13 -9.64 -21.07
C ALA A 46 2.11 -9.24 -19.98
N ARG A 47 0.93 -9.87 -19.95
CA ARG A 47 -0.08 -9.66 -18.90
C ARG A 47 0.41 -10.20 -17.55
N ASP A 48 1.05 -11.37 -17.56
CA ASP A 48 1.58 -11.99 -16.35
C ASP A 48 2.73 -11.14 -15.78
N ASP A 49 3.61 -10.60 -16.63
CA ASP A 49 4.62 -9.60 -16.28
C ASP A 49 4.02 -8.31 -15.70
N LEU A 50 2.91 -7.81 -16.29
CA LEU A 50 2.20 -6.62 -15.78
C LEU A 50 1.66 -6.87 -14.36
N THR A 51 1.18 -8.08 -14.09
CA THR A 51 0.63 -8.47 -12.79
C THR A 51 1.73 -8.50 -11.72
N TYR A 52 2.91 -9.01 -12.08
CA TYR A 52 4.08 -9.03 -11.21
C TYR A 52 4.71 -7.64 -11.01
N SER A 53 4.76 -6.82 -12.07
CA SER A 53 5.18 -5.42 -11.99
C SER A 53 4.21 -4.60 -11.14
N GLY A 54 2.92 -4.91 -11.16
CA GLY A 54 1.90 -4.24 -10.35
C GLY A 54 2.10 -4.47 -8.86
N THR A 55 2.40 -5.71 -8.44
CA THR A 55 2.67 -6.03 -7.02
C THR A 55 3.97 -5.41 -6.53
N ALA A 56 5.06 -5.53 -7.31
CA ALA A 56 6.34 -4.92 -6.97
C ALA A 56 6.25 -3.38 -6.91
N SER A 57 5.56 -2.75 -7.86
CA SER A 57 5.32 -1.31 -7.84
C SER A 57 4.47 -0.90 -6.63
N THR A 58 3.42 -1.64 -6.30
CA THR A 58 2.56 -1.32 -5.14
C THR A 58 3.33 -1.42 -3.82
N ILE A 59 4.17 -2.45 -3.66
CA ILE A 59 5.02 -2.61 -2.48
C ILE A 59 6.03 -1.46 -2.40
N ALA A 60 6.70 -1.13 -3.52
CA ALA A 60 7.66 -0.03 -3.56
C ALA A 60 7.02 1.32 -3.23
N THR A 61 5.83 1.61 -3.78
CA THR A 61 5.09 2.83 -3.44
C THR A 61 4.71 2.84 -1.96
N LYS A 62 4.21 1.73 -1.42
CA LYS A 62 3.85 1.59 -0.01
C LYS A 62 5.01 1.92 0.94
N HIS A 63 6.19 1.41 0.62
CA HIS A 63 7.40 1.76 1.37
C HIS A 63 7.71 3.25 1.26
N ALA A 64 7.59 3.85 0.06
CA ALA A 64 7.83 5.27 -0.14
C ALA A 64 6.83 6.16 0.63
N GLU A 65 5.56 5.76 0.75
CA GLU A 65 4.53 6.50 1.49
C GLU A 65 4.77 6.45 3.00
N LEU A 66 5.14 5.27 3.54
CA LEU A 66 5.54 5.14 4.94
C LEU A 66 6.81 5.97 5.23
N ASP A 67 7.81 5.91 4.37
CA ASP A 67 9.05 6.69 4.51
C ASP A 67 8.77 8.20 4.47
N LEU A 68 7.84 8.63 3.61
CA LEU A 68 7.39 10.02 3.55
C LEU A 68 6.77 10.45 4.88
N ILE A 69 5.85 9.65 5.44
CA ILE A 69 5.23 9.92 6.74
C ILE A 69 6.29 10.00 7.83
N ILE A 70 7.19 9.01 7.93
CA ILE A 70 8.27 9.00 8.93
C ILE A 70 9.15 10.25 8.79
N ASN A 71 9.49 10.67 7.56
CA ASN A 71 10.26 11.88 7.33
C ASN A 71 9.49 13.17 7.72
N ILE A 72 8.18 13.25 7.47
CA ILE A 72 7.34 14.37 7.93
C ILE A 72 7.38 14.46 9.46
N LEU A 73 7.15 13.34 10.14
CA LEU A 73 7.11 13.27 11.60
C LEU A 73 8.47 13.57 12.23
N ASN A 74 9.56 13.06 11.67
CA ASN A 74 10.93 13.39 12.11
C ASN A 74 11.26 14.88 11.94
N LYS A 75 10.70 15.55 10.92
CA LYS A 75 10.90 16.99 10.68
C LYS A 75 9.90 17.88 11.40
N PHE A 76 8.93 17.29 12.11
CA PHE A 76 7.90 18.02 12.82
C PHE A 76 8.45 19.05 13.84
N PRO A 77 9.51 18.77 14.62
CA PRO A 77 10.09 19.79 15.53
C PRO A 77 10.63 21.01 14.78
N ALA A 78 11.25 20.82 13.61
CA ALA A 78 11.74 21.92 12.78
C ALA A 78 10.58 22.76 12.21
N PHE A 79 9.50 22.10 11.79
CA PHE A 79 8.27 22.75 11.38
C PHE A 79 7.66 23.60 12.51
N CYS A 80 7.48 23.03 13.70
CA CYS A 80 6.98 23.74 14.87
C CYS A 80 7.85 24.94 15.26
N ARG A 81 9.19 24.81 15.17
CA ARG A 81 10.11 25.93 15.40
C ARG A 81 9.89 27.07 14.40
N GLN A 82 9.67 26.75 13.13
CA GLN A 82 9.40 27.76 12.12
C GLN A 82 8.08 28.50 12.38
N LEU A 83 7.04 27.80 12.85
CA LEU A 83 5.76 28.41 13.22
C LEU A 83 5.87 29.41 14.37
N LYS A 84 6.83 29.20 15.28
CA LYS A 84 7.15 30.12 16.39
C LYS A 84 7.92 31.36 15.92
N GLN A 85 8.65 31.28 14.81
CA GLN A 85 9.41 32.40 14.23
C GLN A 85 8.52 33.28 13.35
N ARG A 86 7.84 34.22 13.99
CA ARG A 86 6.89 35.12 13.34
C ARG A 86 7.56 36.46 12.98
N TYR A 87 7.06 37.10 11.93
CA TYR A 87 7.51 38.45 11.54
C TYR A 87 7.20 39.47 12.65
N ASN A 88 8.20 40.26 13.04
CA ASN A 88 8.11 41.28 14.09
C ASN A 88 7.65 40.68 15.44
N ASP A 89 7.06 41.47 16.34
CA ASP A 89 6.59 41.03 17.66
C ASP A 89 5.21 40.33 17.63
N ARG A 90 4.93 39.56 16.58
CA ARG A 90 3.66 38.80 16.50
C ARG A 90 3.70 37.63 17.48
N THR A 91 2.57 37.38 18.15
CA THR A 91 2.38 36.23 19.03
C THR A 91 2.74 34.92 18.30
N PRO A 92 3.67 34.11 18.85
CA PRO A 92 3.98 32.78 18.33
C PRO A 92 2.75 31.88 18.28
N LEU A 93 2.74 30.92 17.36
CA LEU A 93 1.74 29.85 17.39
C LEU A 93 2.10 28.89 18.53
N GLU A 94 1.19 28.75 19.48
CA GLU A 94 1.33 27.84 20.62
C GLU A 94 0.85 26.43 20.24
N ILE A 95 1.53 25.43 20.78
CA ILE A 95 1.19 24.01 20.64
C ILE A 95 1.13 23.48 22.07
N ASN A 96 -0.06 23.50 22.64
CA ASN A 96 -0.29 23.30 24.06
C ASN A 96 -0.46 21.82 24.38
N ASP A 97 -1.29 21.13 23.61
CA ASP A 97 -1.67 19.75 23.86
C ASP A 97 -1.57 18.86 22.61
N GLU A 98 -2.06 17.63 22.76
CA GLU A 98 -2.05 16.60 21.72
C GLU A 98 -2.96 16.94 20.54
N TYR A 99 -4.08 17.63 20.77
CA TYR A 99 -5.01 18.01 19.72
C TYR A 99 -4.38 19.08 18.80
N ASP A 100 -3.61 20.02 19.36
CA ASP A 100 -2.85 20.97 18.54
C ASP A 100 -1.83 20.25 17.63
N VAL A 101 -1.20 19.18 18.13
CA VAL A 101 -0.28 18.35 17.33
C VAL A 101 -1.04 17.60 16.25
N GLN A 102 -2.19 17.02 16.58
CA GLN A 102 -3.06 16.34 15.62
C GLN A 102 -3.47 17.28 14.47
N ASP A 103 -3.96 18.47 14.77
CA ASP A 103 -4.37 19.45 13.73
C ASP A 103 -3.22 19.78 12.77
N LEU A 104 -2.02 19.98 13.32
CA LEU A 104 -0.83 20.28 12.53
C LEU A 104 -0.36 19.09 11.69
N VAL A 105 -0.33 17.89 12.27
CA VAL A 105 0.01 16.65 11.55
C VAL A 105 -1.00 16.40 10.44
N HIS A 106 -2.30 16.56 10.70
CA HIS A 106 -3.35 16.42 9.70
C HIS A 106 -3.14 17.36 8.53
N ALA A 107 -2.87 18.64 8.80
CA ALA A 107 -2.59 19.63 7.76
C ALA A 107 -1.39 19.23 6.89
N LEU A 108 -0.32 18.69 7.49
CA LEU A 108 0.85 18.20 6.76
C LEU A 108 0.53 16.97 5.91
N LEU A 109 -0.27 16.04 6.42
CA LEU A 109 -0.67 14.84 5.69
C LEU A 109 -1.54 15.18 4.46
N LEU A 110 -2.46 16.14 4.59
CA LEU A 110 -3.32 16.58 3.48
C LEU A 110 -2.55 17.20 2.30
N LEU A 111 -1.28 17.59 2.49
CA LEU A 111 -0.41 18.01 1.37
C LEU A 111 -0.01 16.86 0.45
N HIS A 112 -0.06 15.62 0.95
CA HIS A 112 0.50 14.45 0.29
C HIS A 112 -0.54 13.34 0.05
N PHE A 113 -1.60 13.28 0.85
CA PHE A 113 -2.60 12.22 0.84
C PHE A 113 -4.00 12.79 0.62
N ASN A 114 -4.75 12.19 -0.30
CA ASN A 114 -6.10 12.66 -0.67
C ASN A 114 -7.22 12.11 0.25
N ASP A 115 -6.97 11.03 0.98
CA ASP A 115 -7.95 10.37 1.88
C ASP A 115 -7.32 10.14 3.25
N VAL A 116 -7.22 11.22 4.04
CA VAL A 116 -6.83 11.17 5.45
C VAL A 116 -8.11 11.27 6.26
N ARG A 117 -8.45 10.19 6.97
CA ARG A 117 -9.67 10.13 7.76
C ARG A 117 -9.33 10.36 9.23
N PRO A 118 -9.84 11.42 9.87
CA PRO A 118 -9.92 11.43 11.33
C PRO A 118 -10.99 10.41 11.70
N GLU A 119 -10.60 9.18 12.08
CA GLU A 119 -11.56 8.08 12.16
C GLU A 119 -12.60 8.30 13.28
N GLU A 120 -13.87 8.02 12.97
CA GLU A 120 -14.94 7.84 13.95
C GLU A 120 -15.24 6.34 14.09
N ASN A 121 -15.06 5.82 15.31
CA ASN A 121 -15.44 4.49 15.79
C ASN A 121 -14.74 3.28 15.14
N SER A 122 -13.63 2.85 15.74
CA SER A 122 -13.23 1.44 15.67
C SER A 122 -14.28 0.55 16.37
N PRO A 123 -14.50 -0.70 15.90
CA PRO A 123 -15.34 -1.66 16.60
C PRO A 123 -14.83 -1.84 18.03
N SER A 124 -15.72 -1.70 19.01
CA SER A 124 -15.39 -1.66 20.43
C SER A 124 -14.49 -2.83 20.86
N PHE A 125 -13.24 -2.54 21.20
CA PHE A 125 -12.39 -3.50 21.90
C PHE A 125 -12.59 -3.31 23.41
N ALA A 126 -13.04 -4.37 24.10
CA ALA A 126 -13.24 -4.37 25.55
C ALA A 126 -14.13 -3.23 26.12
N GLY A 127 -15.16 -2.79 25.37
CA GLY A 127 -16.15 -1.82 25.85
C GLY A 127 -15.69 -0.35 25.89
N SER A 128 -14.51 -0.04 25.35
CA SER A 128 -14.04 1.34 25.18
C SER A 128 -13.87 1.65 23.69
N SER A 129 -14.69 2.56 23.17
CA SER A 129 -14.47 3.13 21.83
C SER A 129 -13.30 4.10 21.91
N SER A 130 -12.13 3.70 21.45
CA SER A 130 -11.05 4.67 21.21
C SER A 130 -11.06 5.12 19.78
N ARG A 131 -11.12 6.43 19.64
CA ARG A 131 -10.91 7.13 18.39
C ARG A 131 -9.45 6.95 17.97
N GLN A 132 -9.22 6.61 16.71
CA GLN A 132 -7.89 6.66 16.10
C GLN A 132 -7.65 8.09 15.62
N ASP A 133 -6.41 8.57 15.68
CA ASP A 133 -6.14 9.95 15.26
C ASP A 133 -6.24 10.10 13.74
N PHE A 134 -5.53 9.26 12.97
CA PHE A 134 -5.62 9.27 11.51
C PHE A 134 -5.61 7.87 10.90
N LEU A 135 -6.53 7.61 9.98
CA LEU A 135 -6.53 6.46 9.08
C LEU A 135 -6.31 6.91 7.64
N LEU A 136 -5.19 6.49 7.05
CA LEU A 136 -4.90 6.61 5.62
C LEU A 136 -5.40 5.31 4.95
N LYS A 137 -6.67 5.31 4.58
CA LYS A 137 -7.40 4.07 4.23
C LYS A 137 -6.80 3.33 3.04
N LYS A 138 -6.35 4.06 2.02
CA LYS A 138 -5.78 3.48 0.80
C LYS A 138 -4.42 2.83 1.09
N GLU A 139 -3.61 3.49 1.92
CA GLU A 139 -2.27 3.08 2.31
C GLU A 139 -2.31 2.01 3.42
N LYS A 140 -3.47 1.84 4.08
CA LYS A 140 -3.69 0.99 5.26
C LYS A 140 -2.75 1.33 6.41
N ILE A 141 -2.48 2.63 6.57
CA ILE A 141 -1.64 3.18 7.61
C ILE A 141 -2.53 3.90 8.62
N VAL A 142 -2.37 3.52 9.88
CA VAL A 142 -2.90 4.27 11.01
C VAL A 142 -1.78 5.11 11.61
N ILE A 143 -2.08 6.34 11.99
CA ILE A 143 -1.18 7.19 12.75
C ILE A 143 -1.85 7.51 14.09
N GLU A 144 -1.19 7.18 15.19
CA GLU A 144 -1.54 7.55 16.56
C GLU A 144 -0.62 8.69 17.00
N VAL A 145 -1.16 9.79 17.50
CA VAL A 145 -0.39 10.98 17.89
C VAL A 145 -0.45 11.17 19.39
N LYS A 146 0.71 11.44 19.98
CA LYS A 146 0.86 11.75 21.39
C LYS A 146 1.68 13.01 21.57
N LYS A 147 1.32 13.82 22.56
CA LYS A 147 2.19 14.91 23.05
C LYS A 147 2.56 14.65 24.51
N THR A 148 3.86 14.60 24.78
CA THR A 148 4.33 14.45 26.16
C THR A 148 3.97 15.67 27.00
N ARG A 149 3.85 15.44 28.30
CA ARG A 149 3.66 16.49 29.31
C ARG A 149 4.14 15.96 30.65
N ARG A 150 4.18 16.82 31.66
CA ARG A 150 4.59 16.45 33.03
C ARG A 150 3.89 15.19 33.57
N SER A 151 2.62 14.98 33.22
CA SER A 151 1.82 13.82 33.66
C SER A 151 1.93 12.59 32.76
N LEU A 152 2.56 12.70 31.58
CA LEU A 152 2.68 11.71 30.51
C LEU A 152 4.12 11.69 29.95
N GLY A 153 5.02 11.05 30.70
CA GLY A 153 6.42 10.81 30.31
C GLY A 153 6.65 9.35 29.85
N ALA A 154 7.92 8.93 29.75
CA ALA A 154 8.34 7.66 29.14
C ALA A 154 7.54 6.39 29.55
N ASN A 155 7.30 6.17 30.85
CA ASN A 155 6.61 4.95 31.29
C ASN A 155 5.14 4.94 30.84
N LYS A 156 4.45 6.07 31.06
CA LYS A 156 3.03 6.19 30.74
C LYS A 156 2.78 6.24 29.24
N ILE A 157 3.68 6.88 28.47
CA ILE A 157 3.56 6.88 27.00
C ILE A 157 3.70 5.45 26.46
N GLY A 158 4.63 4.66 27.01
CA GLY A 158 4.77 3.25 26.65
C GLY A 158 3.53 2.43 27.00
N GLU A 159 2.94 2.63 28.19
CA GLU A 159 1.70 1.98 28.59
C GLU A 159 0.52 2.30 27.67
N GLU A 160 0.31 3.59 27.36
CA GLU A 160 -0.74 4.02 26.42
C GLU A 160 -0.53 3.43 25.03
N LEU A 161 0.69 3.54 24.48
CA LEU A 161 1.01 3.05 23.14
C LEU A 161 0.89 1.52 23.03
N LEU A 162 1.13 0.75 24.10
CA LEU A 162 0.89 -0.69 24.09
C LEU A 162 -0.60 -1.02 23.97
N ILE A 163 -1.45 -0.24 24.62
CA ILE A 163 -2.90 -0.37 24.49
C ILE A 163 -3.32 0.00 23.06
N ASP A 164 -2.77 1.08 22.50
CA ASP A 164 -2.96 1.47 21.11
C ASP A 164 -2.62 0.32 20.16
N MET A 165 -1.39 -0.19 20.23
CA MET A 165 -0.92 -1.31 19.41
C MET A 165 -1.84 -2.54 19.50
N ALA A 166 -2.28 -2.90 20.70
CA ALA A 166 -3.17 -4.05 20.90
C ALA A 166 -4.53 -3.84 20.22
N ARG A 167 -5.08 -2.62 20.26
CA ARG A 167 -6.35 -2.27 19.60
C ARG A 167 -6.22 -2.32 18.08
N TYR A 168 -5.15 -1.78 17.53
CA TYR A 168 -4.95 -1.69 16.09
C TYR A 168 -4.70 -3.02 15.39
N ARG A 169 -4.13 -4.01 16.09
CA ARG A 169 -4.02 -5.39 15.57
C ARG A 169 -5.37 -6.00 15.16
N ALA A 170 -6.47 -5.55 15.76
CA ALA A 170 -7.81 -6.01 15.43
C ALA A 170 -8.48 -5.21 14.29
N HIS A 171 -7.84 -4.14 13.80
CA HIS A 171 -8.46 -3.25 12.83
C HIS A 171 -8.29 -3.77 11.39
N PRO A 172 -9.38 -4.03 10.65
CA PRO A 172 -9.32 -4.72 9.35
C PRO A 172 -8.58 -3.93 8.26
N ASP A 173 -8.60 -2.59 8.37
CA ASP A 173 -7.96 -1.67 7.41
C ASP A 173 -6.59 -1.15 7.92
N CYS A 174 -6.04 -1.71 9.02
CA CYS A 174 -4.72 -1.35 9.54
C CYS A 174 -3.68 -2.43 9.18
N GLU A 175 -2.77 -2.12 8.27
CA GLU A 175 -1.61 -2.97 7.99
C GLU A 175 -0.33 -2.41 8.63
N THR A 176 -0.27 -1.11 8.89
CA THR A 176 0.89 -0.48 9.54
C THR A 176 0.40 0.55 10.55
N LEU A 177 0.92 0.48 11.77
CA LEU A 177 0.66 1.46 12.82
C LEU A 177 1.88 2.35 12.99
N VAL A 178 1.69 3.66 12.91
CA VAL A 178 2.71 4.66 13.18
C VAL A 178 2.35 5.37 14.49
N CYS A 179 3.13 5.16 15.53
CA CYS A 179 2.99 5.88 16.80
C CYS A 179 3.91 7.10 16.78
N PHE A 180 3.34 8.29 16.72
CA PHE A 180 4.07 9.56 16.77
C PHE A 180 4.00 10.18 18.17
N VAL A 181 5.15 10.43 18.78
CA VAL A 181 5.27 11.13 20.06
C VAL A 181 6.02 12.43 19.84
N TYR A 182 5.34 13.56 19.97
CA TYR A 182 5.97 14.87 20.03
C TYR A 182 6.40 15.17 21.47
N ASP A 183 7.71 15.26 21.68
CA ASP A 183 8.32 15.51 22.99
C ASP A 183 9.16 16.78 23.00
N PRO A 184 8.52 17.97 23.00
CA PRO A 184 9.21 19.24 22.93
C PRO A 184 10.05 19.57 24.18
N GLU A 185 9.78 18.94 25.33
CA GLU A 185 10.48 19.21 26.59
C GLU A 185 11.43 18.08 27.04
N GLY A 186 11.54 16.98 26.29
CA GLY A 186 12.45 15.88 26.60
C GLY A 186 12.00 15.02 27.79
N TRP A 187 10.69 14.83 27.99
CA TRP A 187 10.15 13.96 29.04
C TRP A 187 10.48 12.47 28.83
N VAL A 188 10.80 12.08 27.59
CA VAL A 188 11.32 10.75 27.26
C VAL A 188 12.84 10.80 27.24
N THR A 189 13.47 10.41 28.34
CA THR A 189 14.94 10.52 28.51
C THR A 189 15.74 9.54 27.66
N ASN A 190 15.17 8.38 27.30
CA ASN A 190 15.78 7.40 26.41
C ASN A 190 14.82 7.02 25.27
N PRO A 191 14.67 7.89 24.24
CA PRO A 191 13.73 7.65 23.13
C PRO A 191 14.03 6.35 22.40
N LYS A 192 15.31 6.07 22.13
CA LYS A 192 15.73 4.87 21.42
C LYS A 192 15.30 3.59 22.14
N GLY A 193 15.48 3.54 23.47
CA GLY A 193 15.04 2.39 24.26
C GLY A 193 13.52 2.18 24.19
N VAL A 194 12.74 3.26 24.29
CA VAL A 194 11.27 3.18 24.17
C VAL A 194 10.84 2.71 22.78
N ILE A 195 11.48 3.23 21.72
CA ILE A 195 11.22 2.80 20.32
C ILE A 195 11.54 1.31 20.18
N ASP A 196 12.75 0.87 20.54
CA ASP A 196 13.20 -0.51 20.40
C ASP A 196 12.29 -1.48 21.20
N ASP A 197 11.88 -1.10 22.42
CA ASP A 197 11.00 -1.90 23.28
C ASP A 197 9.57 -2.03 22.72
N LEU A 198 9.02 -0.96 22.13
CA LEU A 198 7.68 -0.96 21.55
C LEU A 198 7.65 -1.70 20.22
N GLU A 199 8.56 -1.37 19.30
CA GLU A 199 8.65 -2.04 17.99
C GLU A 199 9.01 -3.53 18.16
N GLY A 200 9.87 -3.87 19.13
CA GLY A 200 10.23 -5.26 19.43
C GLY A 200 9.09 -6.12 19.96
N LYS A 201 8.02 -5.51 20.51
CA LYS A 201 6.79 -6.22 20.93
C LYS A 201 5.84 -6.50 19.77
N ASP A 202 6.15 -5.97 18.59
CA ASP A 202 5.40 -6.26 17.37
C ASP A 202 6.04 -7.35 16.53
N THR A 203 5.58 -8.59 16.73
CA THR A 203 6.09 -9.78 16.03
C THR A 203 5.89 -9.74 14.53
N GLU A 204 4.94 -8.93 14.04
CA GLU A 204 4.67 -8.76 12.61
C GLU A 204 5.50 -7.64 11.97
N GLY A 205 6.21 -6.82 12.76
CA GLY A 205 7.07 -5.73 12.28
C GLY A 205 6.29 -4.60 11.57
N LYS A 206 5.01 -4.46 11.88
CA LYS A 206 4.05 -3.51 11.30
C LYS A 206 3.91 -2.22 12.11
N THR A 207 4.46 -2.16 13.32
CA THR A 207 4.54 -0.94 14.11
C THR A 207 5.81 -0.15 13.79
N ARG A 208 5.66 1.18 13.70
CA ARG A 208 6.76 2.15 13.65
C ARG A 208 6.54 3.21 14.72
N VAL A 209 7.56 3.54 15.48
CA VAL A 209 7.49 4.54 16.55
C VAL A 209 8.43 5.69 16.22
N VAL A 210 7.90 6.91 16.21
CA VAL A 210 8.67 8.13 16.00
C VAL A 210 8.54 9.00 17.25
N ILE A 211 9.63 9.17 17.99
CA ILE A 211 9.70 10.12 19.11
C ILE A 211 10.50 11.33 18.65
N ALA A 212 9.82 12.45 18.45
CA ALA A 212 10.41 13.66 17.92
C ALA A 212 10.71 14.67 19.04
N GLN A 213 12.00 14.87 19.28
CA GLN A 213 12.58 15.84 20.22
C GLN A 213 13.34 16.93 19.45
N PHE A 214 13.74 18.00 20.15
CA PHE A 214 14.56 19.07 19.59
C PHE A 214 16.05 18.74 19.50
#